data_AF-A0A2I2A261-F1
#
_entry.id   AF-A0A2I2A261-F1
#
_cell.length_a   1.000
_cell.length_b   1.000
_cell.length_c   1.000
_cell.angle_alpha   90.00
_cell.angle_beta   90.00
_cell.angle_gamma   90.00
#
_symmetry.space_group_name_H-M   'P 1'
#
loop_
_entity.id
_entity.type
_entity.pdbx_description
1 polymer ?
#
loop_
_entity_poly.entity_id
_entity_poly.type
_entity_poly.pdbx_seq_one_letter_code
_entity_poly.pdbx_strand_id
1 'polypeptide(L)'
;MIDIRKEDIEEYLGWIKILITICSASVATLLVKYDKVSPPGFWVKVSAVLFLLSLITLLVSYTGLVEHKRHDHNITKWRTAIFLFLGWFTFLTGFGALVMNLLSV
;
A
#
# COMPACT_ATOMS: atom_id res chain seq x y z
N MET A 1 21.54 -2.43 -6.62
CA MET A 1 21.08 -2.36 -5.22
C MET A 1 20.57 -0.95 -5.00
N ILE A 2 19.29 -0.78 -4.67
CA ILE A 2 18.73 0.54 -4.33
C ILE A 2 19.17 0.81 -2.89
N ASP A 3 20.29 1.50 -2.73
CA ASP A 3 20.75 1.99 -1.44
C ASP A 3 19.95 3.26 -1.13
N ILE A 4 19.03 3.18 -0.16
CA ILE A 4 18.23 4.34 0.24
C ILE A 4 19.11 5.15 1.20
N ARG A 5 19.58 6.33 0.74
CA ARG A 5 20.37 7.22 1.59
C ARG A 5 19.57 7.63 2.82
N LYS A 6 20.23 7.71 3.99
CA LYS A 6 19.59 8.10 5.27
C LYS A 6 18.85 9.44 5.18
N GLU A 7 19.34 10.34 4.33
CA GLU A 7 18.76 11.65 4.02
C GLU A 7 17.33 11.54 3.44
N ASP A 8 17.10 10.53 2.59
CA ASP A 8 15.82 10.35 1.89
C ASP A 8 14.78 9.58 2.73
N ILE A 9 15.21 8.95 3.85
CA ILE A 9 14.33 8.08 4.67
C ILE A 9 13.13 8.85 5.23
N GLU A 10 13.30 10.11 5.63
CA GLU A 10 12.16 10.92 6.12
C GLU A 10 11.13 11.19 5.03
N GLU A 11 11.60 11.47 3.82
CA GLU A 11 10.71 11.67 2.68
C GLU A 11 9.98 10.37 2.32
N TYR A 12 10.70 9.24 2.25
CA TYR A 12 10.10 7.92 2.03
C TYR A 12 9.07 7.55 3.11
N LEU A 13 9.35 7.83 4.39
CA LEU A 13 8.39 7.63 5.48
C LEU A 13 7.15 8.51 5.31
N GLY A 14 7.32 9.75 4.85
CA GLY A 14 6.24 10.66 4.49
C GLY A 14 5.36 10.09 3.39
N TRP A 15 5.96 9.65 2.29
CA TRP A 15 5.26 9.00 1.17
C TRP A 15 4.51 7.73 1.60
N ILE A 16 5.13 6.87 2.40
CA ILE A 16 4.48 5.65 2.90
C ILE A 16 3.28 5.99 3.78
N LYS A 17 3.37 6.99 4.66
CA LYS A 17 2.21 7.44 5.46
C LYS A 17 1.05 7.88 4.57
N ILE A 18 1.34 8.67 3.53
CA ILE A 18 0.32 9.11 2.57
C ILE A 18 -0.34 7.91 1.89
N LEU A 19 0.45 6.94 1.41
CA LEU A 19 -0.09 5.72 0.79
C LEU A 19 -0.95 4.90 1.77
N ILE A 20 -0.55 4.78 3.03
CA ILE A 20 -1.34 4.09 4.06
C ILE A 20 -2.68 4.79 4.27
N THR A 21 -2.69 6.13 4.37
CA THR A 21 -3.93 6.91 4.49
C THR A 21 -4.85 6.70 3.29
N ILE A 22 -4.31 6.73 2.06
CA ILE A 22 -5.10 6.50 0.84
C ILE A 22 -5.65 5.06 0.81
N CYS A 23 -4.82 4.06 1.13
CA CYS A 23 -5.28 2.67 1.19
C CYS A 23 -6.39 2.50 2.23
N SER A 24 -6.25 3.10 3.42
CA SER A 24 -7.26 3.03 4.48
C SER A 24 -8.58 3.68 4.05
N ALA A 25 -8.53 4.87 3.44
CA ALA A 25 -9.70 5.55 2.90
C ALA A 25 -10.38 4.75 1.78
N SER A 26 -9.58 4.11 0.92
CA SER A 26 -10.07 3.26 -0.17
C SER A 26 -10.78 2.03 0.37
N VAL A 27 -10.21 1.35 1.37
CA VAL A 27 -10.85 0.21 2.04
C VAL A 27 -12.15 0.63 2.70
N ALA A 28 -12.18 1.74 3.43
CA ALA A 28 -13.39 2.24 4.09
C ALA A 28 -14.50 2.57 3.07
N THR A 29 -14.14 3.25 1.98
CA THR A 29 -15.07 3.60 0.90
C THR A 29 -15.63 2.35 0.22
N LEU A 30 -14.77 1.36 -0.02
CA LEU A 30 -15.18 0.07 -0.56
C LEU A 30 -16.14 -0.65 0.38
N LEU A 31 -15.87 -0.65 1.69
CA LEU A 31 -16.71 -1.25 2.72
C LEU A 31 -18.11 -0.62 2.78
N VAL A 32 -18.19 0.72 2.66
CA VAL A 32 -19.48 1.43 2.55
C VAL A 32 -20.20 1.07 1.24
N LYS A 33 -19.45 0.91 0.14
CA LYS A 33 -20.03 0.48 -1.15
C LYS A 33 -20.53 -0.97 -1.10
N TYR A 34 -19.86 -1.84 -0.32
CA TYR A 34 -20.30 -3.22 -0.04
C TYR A 34 -21.66 -3.25 0.66
N ASP A 35 -21.82 -2.39 1.68
CA ASP A 35 -23.06 -2.33 2.47
C ASP A 35 -24.25 -1.85 1.61
N LYS A 36 -24.00 -0.89 0.71
CA LYS A 36 -25.04 -0.27 -0.12
C LYS A 36 -25.46 -1.06 -1.36
N VAL A 37 -24.66 -2.03 -1.83
CA VAL A 37 -24.90 -2.69 -3.13
C VAL A 37 -24.86 -4.20 -2.97
N SER A 38 -26.02 -4.86 -3.04
CA SER A 38 -26.15 -6.32 -3.10
C SER A 38 -26.69 -6.77 -4.48
N PRO A 39 -25.95 -7.57 -5.26
CA PRO A 39 -24.63 -8.14 -4.98
C PRO A 39 -23.47 -7.16 -5.29
N PRO A 40 -22.43 -7.11 -4.45
CA PRO A 40 -21.25 -6.31 -4.74
C PRO A 40 -20.47 -6.92 -5.90
N GLY A 41 -20.17 -6.10 -6.92
CA GLY A 41 -19.47 -6.52 -8.13
C GLY A 41 -18.13 -7.21 -7.83
N PHE A 42 -17.81 -8.26 -8.59
CA PHE A 42 -16.59 -9.07 -8.42
C PHE A 42 -15.31 -8.23 -8.34
N TRP A 43 -15.19 -7.20 -9.19
CA TRP A 43 -14.05 -6.28 -9.22
C TRP A 43 -13.88 -5.45 -7.93
N VAL A 44 -14.98 -5.13 -7.25
CA VAL A 44 -14.96 -4.42 -5.96
C VAL A 44 -14.35 -5.33 -4.89
N LYS A 45 -14.57 -6.65 -4.96
CA LYS A 45 -14.09 -7.63 -3.95
C LYS A 45 -12.59 -7.77 -4.08
N VAL A 46 -12.16 -7.97 -5.33
CA VAL A 46 -10.76 -8.05 -5.72
C VAL A 46 -10.04 -6.77 -5.29
N SER A 47 -10.57 -5.60 -5.64
CA SER A 47 -9.97 -4.31 -5.26
C SER A 47 -9.82 -4.15 -3.75
N ALA A 48 -10.86 -4.48 -2.96
CA ALA A 48 -10.81 -4.35 -1.51
C ALA A 48 -9.73 -5.23 -0.88
N VAL A 49 -9.61 -6.48 -1.33
CA VAL A 49 -8.57 -7.41 -0.87
C VAL A 49 -7.17 -6.89 -1.25
N LEU A 50 -6.99 -6.39 -2.47
CA LEU A 50 -5.71 -5.83 -2.92
C LEU A 50 -5.32 -4.57 -2.11
N PHE A 51 -6.26 -3.67 -1.81
CA PHE A 51 -5.96 -2.50 -0.97
C PHE A 51 -5.60 -2.89 0.47
N LEU A 52 -6.26 -3.89 1.03
CA LEU A 52 -5.92 -4.44 2.35
C LEU A 52 -4.52 -5.06 2.37
N LEU A 53 -4.20 -5.87 1.35
CA LEU A 53 -2.89 -6.49 1.21
C LEU A 53 -1.79 -5.44 1.03
N SER A 54 -2.05 -4.42 0.20
CA SER A 54 -1.17 -3.26 0.02
C SER A 54 -0.93 -2.53 1.35
N LEU A 55 -1.98 -2.27 2.12
CA LEU A 55 -1.90 -1.57 3.40
C LEU A 55 -1.02 -2.32 4.40
N ILE A 56 -1.21 -3.63 4.54
CA ILE A 56 -0.39 -4.47 5.45
C ILE A 56 1.08 -4.42 5.01
N THR A 57 1.34 -4.56 3.71
CA THR A 57 2.69 -4.60 3.16
C THR A 57 3.41 -3.24 3.32
N LEU A 58 2.69 -2.14 3.14
CA LEU A 58 3.20 -0.78 3.40
C LEU A 58 3.47 -0.54 4.88
N LEU A 59 2.63 -1.08 5.79
CA LEU A 59 2.83 -0.96 7.24
C LEU A 59 4.08 -1.72 7.71
N VAL A 60 4.32 -2.91 7.16
CA VAL A 60 5.54 -3.71 7.40
C VAL A 60 6.77 -2.98 6.85
N SER A 61 6.65 -2.37 5.66
CA SER A 61 7.73 -1.57 5.08
C SER A 61 8.03 -0.34 5.93
N TYR A 62 6.99 0.35 6.42
CA TYR A 62 7.10 1.51 7.30
C TYR A 62 7.83 1.16 8.60
N THR A 63 7.41 0.09 9.28
CA THR A 63 8.08 -0.37 10.52
C THR A 63 9.53 -0.78 10.26
N GLY A 64 9.80 -1.45 9.14
CA GLY A 64 11.17 -1.79 8.73
C GLY A 64 12.05 -0.56 8.45
N LEU A 65 11.47 0.51 7.87
CA LEU A 65 12.18 1.77 7.61
C LEU A 65 12.41 2.58 8.90
N VAL A 66 11.43 2.60 9.82
CA VAL A 66 11.55 3.25 11.13
C VAL A 66 12.62 2.57 11.98
N GLU A 67 12.65 1.24 12.00
CA GLU A 67 13.68 0.48 12.72
C GLU A 67 15.08 0.76 12.14
N HIS A 68 15.19 0.84 10.81
CA HIS A 68 16.45 1.20 10.13
C HIS A 68 16.90 2.63 10.44
N LYS A 69 15.97 3.59 10.60
CA LYS A 69 16.29 4.95 11.05
C LYS A 69 16.82 4.95 12.50
N ARG A 70 16.37 4.01 13.34
CA ARG A 70 16.66 3.97 14.78
C ARG A 70 17.96 3.22 15.13
N HIS A 71 18.36 2.24 14.32
CA HIS A 71 19.58 1.46 14.53
C HIS A 71 20.63 1.76 13.45
N ASP A 72 21.88 2.01 13.85
CA ASP A 72 23.04 2.29 12.97
C ASP A 72 23.56 1.03 12.23
N HIS A 73 22.65 0.20 11.71
CA HIS A 73 22.98 -0.92 10.86
C HIS A 73 23.18 -0.42 9.43
N ASN A 74 24.40 -0.56 8.93
CA ASN A 74 24.94 -0.02 7.67
C ASN A 74 24.25 -0.50 6.37
N ILE A 75 23.20 -1.32 6.43
CA ILE A 75 22.57 -1.91 5.24
C ILE A 75 21.05 -1.93 5.45
N THR A 76 20.33 -1.18 4.63
CA THR A 76 18.89 -1.34 4.47
C THR A 76 18.67 -2.76 3.96
N LYS A 77 18.07 -3.64 4.78
CA LYS A 77 17.81 -5.02 4.36
C LYS A 77 16.96 -4.96 3.08
N TRP A 78 17.50 -5.45 1.96
CA TRP A 78 16.83 -5.58 0.66
C TRP A 78 15.35 -6.03 0.75
N ARG A 79 15.02 -6.81 1.79
CA ARG A 79 13.64 -7.15 2.18
C ARG A 79 12.70 -5.94 2.30
N THR A 80 13.10 -4.85 2.95
CA THR A 80 12.22 -3.67 3.14
C THR A 80 11.92 -2.99 1.81
N ALA A 81 12.90 -2.90 0.91
CA ALA A 81 12.71 -2.37 -0.44
C ALA A 81 11.80 -3.28 -1.30
N ILE A 82 11.93 -4.61 -1.18
CA ILE A 82 11.00 -5.56 -1.83
C ILE A 82 9.58 -5.32 -1.35
N PHE A 83 9.35 -5.23 -0.02
CA PHE A 83 8.01 -5.04 0.51
C PHE A 83 7.41 -3.69 0.08
N LEU A 84 8.23 -2.65 -0.03
CA LEU A 84 7.78 -1.34 -0.49
C LEU A 84 7.36 -1.39 -1.97
N PHE A 85 8.16 -2.05 -2.81
CA PHE A 85 7.82 -2.27 -4.22
C PHE A 85 6.56 -3.14 -4.37
N LEU A 86 6.44 -4.20 -3.59
CA LEU A 86 5.27 -5.08 -3.58
C LEU A 86 4.02 -4.33 -3.13
N GLY A 87 4.11 -3.50 -2.09
CA GLY A 87 3.01 -2.64 -1.64
C GLY A 87 2.55 -1.70 -2.74
N TRP A 88 3.49 -1.02 -3.40
CA TRP A 88 3.20 -0.15 -4.55
C TRP A 88 2.53 -0.90 -5.70
N PHE A 89 3.04 -2.07 -6.06
CA PHE A 89 2.48 -2.88 -7.15
C PHE A 89 1.05 -3.34 -6.84
N THR A 90 0.81 -3.76 -5.60
CA THR A 90 -0.51 -4.21 -5.13
C THR A 90 -1.49 -3.05 -5.08
N PHE A 91 -1.05 -1.86 -4.64
CA PHE A 91 -1.83 -0.63 -4.69
C PHE A 91 -2.26 -0.28 -6.11
N LEU A 92 -1.32 -0.29 -7.07
CA LEU A 92 -1.59 0.05 -8.46
C LEU A 92 -2.57 -0.95 -9.11
N THR A 93 -2.41 -2.22 -8.79
CA THR A 93 -3.30 -3.29 -9.28
C THR A 93 -4.71 -3.15 -8.68
N GLY A 94 -4.82 -2.81 -7.38
CA GLY A 94 -6.11 -2.55 -6.73
C GLY A 94 -6.82 -1.32 -7.29
N PHE A 95 -6.07 -0.25 -7.59
CA PHE A 95 -6.60 0.94 -8.24
C PHE A 95 -7.03 0.67 -9.68
N GLY A 96 -6.23 -0.09 -10.44
CA GLY A 96 -6.58 -0.53 -11.79
C GLY A 96 -7.87 -1.35 -11.83
N ALA A 97 -8.08 -2.25 -10.87
CA ALA A 97 -9.31 -3.02 -10.75
C ALA A 97 -10.55 -2.14 -10.47
N LEU A 98 -10.40 -1.07 -9.69
CA LEU A 98 -11.46 -0.07 -9.48
C LEU A 98 -11.79 0.71 -10.76
N VAL A 99 -10.77 1.15 -11.50
CA VAL A 99 -10.96 1.87 -12.77
C VAL A 99 -11.64 0.97 -13.79
N MET A 100 -11.22 -0.29 -13.90
CA MET A 100 -11.89 -1.27 -14.77
C MET A 100 -13.33 -1.51 -14.35
N ASN A 101 -13.63 -1.56 -13.04
CA ASN A 101 -15.01 -1.63 -12.56
C ASN A 101 -15.83 -0.42 -13.02
N LEU A 102 -15.27 0.78 -12.95
CA LEU A 102 -15.94 2.00 -13.37
C LEU A 102 -16.15 2.08 -14.88
N LEU A 103 -15.23 1.54 -15.68
CA LEU A 103 -15.37 1.43 -17.14
C LEU A 103 -16.35 0.32 -17.57
N SER A 104 -16.58 -0.67 -16.71
CA SER A 104 -17.49 -1.80 -16.97
C SER A 104 -18.95 -1.55 -16.55
N VAL A 105 -19.22 -0.43 -15.89
CA VAL A 105 -20.56 0.04 -15.45
C VAL A 105 -21.05 1.08 -16.44
#